data_AF-A0A484SRJ0-F1
#
_entry.id   AF-A0A484SRJ0-F1
#
_cell.length_a   1.000
_cell.length_b   1.000
_cell.length_c   1.000
_cell.angle_alpha   90.00
_cell.angle_beta   90.00
_cell.angle_gamma   90.00
#
_symmetry.space_group_name_H-M   'P 1'
#
loop_
_entity.id
_entity.type
_entity.pdbx_description
1 polymer ?
#
loop_
_entity_poly.entity_id
_entity_poly.type
_entity_poly.pdbx_seq_one_letter_code
_entity_poly.pdbx_strand_id
1 'polypeptide(L)'
;MRFLSLFIALILAIVLPIGAAIYVGTAGPGPYLLVDGGPSQEWLAPRDVGQGQAVAHRHASQAEARDASDRQLEALDTRSYSSVQSVTRYRLRAGGVGLLLPVEGWLVHVVAPDRAALDEQVAALPFLQANPDPNPVAWALDRHPGAVALGILAYALLLGCFMFRGAAWAGTVKPAPGTPVLDAAQLRARLLEVNGLDVPLQVSQTEKGRYVLTWVLDHARWARPGGMTFVSKVKRVELAFDEAHKVVRVVETTMLRDKDKGVTGLSARISLFRGVTIAETSHQASIGLTYQPSLGWTVQPAHEFRYRDSELKGPFIQCVTGSGWSWRPVITFWRPLGG
;
A
#
# COMPACT_ATOMS: atom_id res chain seq x y z
N MET A 1 2.57 -11.18 -20.77
CA MET A 1 3.22 -9.91 -21.20
C MET A 1 2.51 -8.65 -20.68
N ARG A 2 1.20 -8.43 -20.89
CA ARG A 2 0.49 -7.20 -20.43
C ARG A 2 0.68 -6.87 -18.94
N PHE A 3 0.59 -7.87 -18.06
CA PHE A 3 0.82 -7.68 -16.63
C PHE A 3 2.23 -7.24 -16.29
N LEU A 4 3.25 -7.84 -16.92
CA LEU A 4 4.64 -7.45 -16.72
C LEU A 4 4.88 -6.00 -17.16
N SER A 5 4.33 -5.60 -18.30
CA SER A 5 4.40 -4.21 -18.77
C SER A 5 3.72 -3.23 -17.82
N LEU A 6 2.52 -3.57 -17.31
CA LEU A 6 1.83 -2.75 -16.31
C LEU A 6 2.64 -2.64 -15.02
N PHE A 7 3.22 -3.74 -14.56
CA PHE A 7 4.02 -3.80 -13.34
C PHE A 7 5.31 -2.97 -13.48
N ILE A 8 6.01 -3.08 -14.60
CA ILE A 8 7.19 -2.25 -14.89
C ILE A 8 6.80 -0.76 -14.93
N ALA A 9 5.72 -0.42 -15.64
CA ALA A 9 5.24 0.95 -15.71
C ALA A 9 4.88 1.50 -14.32
N LEU A 10 4.29 0.68 -13.44
CA LEU A 10 4.00 1.03 -12.05
C LEU A 10 5.27 1.30 -11.25
N ILE A 11 6.24 0.38 -11.30
CA ILE A 11 7.51 0.54 -10.59
C ILE A 11 8.18 1.83 -11.05
N LEU A 12 8.28 2.07 -12.35
CA LEU A 12 8.88 3.29 -12.88
C LEU A 12 8.11 4.54 -12.43
N ALA A 13 6.77 4.50 -12.48
CA ALA A 13 5.94 5.61 -12.05
C ALA A 13 6.18 5.97 -10.58
N ILE A 14 6.44 5.01 -9.70
CA ILE A 14 6.72 5.21 -8.26
C ILE A 14 8.19 5.61 -8.02
N VAL A 15 9.11 4.83 -8.57
CA VAL A 15 10.54 4.93 -8.26
C VAL A 15 11.15 6.19 -8.87
N LEU A 16 10.78 6.57 -10.10
CA LEU A 16 11.41 7.71 -10.75
C LEU A 16 11.12 9.04 -10.04
N PRO A 17 9.87 9.39 -9.66
CA PRO A 17 9.61 10.63 -8.94
C PRO A 17 10.21 10.65 -7.54
N ILE A 18 10.14 9.54 -6.81
CA ILE A 18 10.74 9.43 -5.47
C ILE A 18 12.26 9.55 -5.57
N GLY A 19 12.88 8.80 -6.50
CA GLY A 19 14.32 8.85 -6.74
C GLY A 19 14.78 10.23 -7.19
N ALA A 20 14.03 10.90 -8.08
CA ALA A 20 14.32 12.27 -8.49
C ALA A 20 14.16 13.26 -7.33
N ALA A 21 13.12 13.14 -6.50
CA ALA A 21 12.92 13.99 -5.34
C ALA A 21 14.03 13.80 -4.29
N ILE A 22 14.46 12.56 -4.05
CA ILE A 22 15.59 12.24 -3.18
C ILE A 22 16.88 12.81 -3.78
N TYR A 23 17.15 12.56 -5.06
CA TYR A 23 18.37 13.03 -5.73
C TYR A 23 18.46 14.56 -5.73
N VAL A 24 17.39 15.25 -6.15
CA VAL A 24 17.32 16.71 -6.08
C VAL A 24 17.50 17.14 -4.63
N GLY A 25 16.80 16.49 -3.70
CA GLY A 25 16.91 16.68 -2.25
C GLY A 25 18.33 16.50 -1.69
N THR A 26 19.16 15.61 -2.20
CA THR A 26 20.48 15.35 -1.61
C THR A 26 21.63 15.99 -2.36
N ALA A 27 21.45 16.32 -3.64
CA ALA A 27 22.47 16.93 -4.49
C ALA A 27 22.57 18.46 -4.35
N GLY A 28 21.51 19.11 -3.86
CA GLY A 28 21.49 20.56 -3.68
C GLY A 28 22.35 21.03 -2.50
N PRO A 29 22.83 22.30 -2.52
CA PRO A 29 23.46 22.92 -1.36
C PRO A 29 22.51 22.90 -0.16
N GLY A 30 23.08 22.82 1.05
CA GLY A 30 22.32 22.83 2.29
C GLY A 30 21.50 24.12 2.46
N PRO A 31 20.57 24.15 3.43
CA PRO A 31 19.74 25.33 3.68
C PRO A 31 20.52 26.53 4.24
N TYR A 32 21.75 26.29 4.71
CA TYR A 32 22.66 27.32 5.22
C TYR A 32 24.03 27.18 4.56
N LEU A 33 24.65 28.33 4.30
CA LEU A 33 26.00 28.46 3.77
C LEU A 33 26.88 29.19 4.80
N LEU A 34 28.17 28.85 4.85
CA LEU A 34 29.13 29.66 5.58
C LEU A 34 29.45 30.91 4.77
N VAL A 35 29.52 32.05 5.46
CA VAL A 35 30.03 33.31 4.91
C VAL A 35 31.33 33.69 5.61
N ASP A 36 32.12 34.56 4.99
CA ASP A 36 33.34 35.14 5.55
C ASP A 36 34.41 34.12 6.04
N GLY A 37 34.43 32.92 5.46
CA GLY A 37 35.41 31.88 5.80
C GLY A 37 35.07 31.05 7.05
N GLY A 38 33.88 31.24 7.61
CA GLY A 38 33.34 30.45 8.72
C GLY A 38 33.55 31.09 10.11
N PRO A 39 33.25 30.33 11.19
CA PRO A 39 33.36 30.83 12.57
C PRO A 39 34.79 31.26 12.94
N SER A 40 34.92 32.44 13.56
CA SER A 40 36.17 32.90 14.19
C SER A 40 36.49 32.08 15.46
N GLN A 41 37.73 32.16 15.97
CA GLN A 41 38.19 31.38 17.14
C GLN A 41 37.33 31.58 18.40
N GLU A 42 36.69 32.73 18.55
CA GLU A 42 35.79 33.04 19.67
C GLU A 42 34.55 32.13 19.71
N TRP A 43 34.15 31.53 18.59
CA TRP A 43 33.01 30.60 18.51
C TRP A 43 33.36 29.16 18.85
N LEU A 44 34.64 28.86 19.15
CA LEU A 44 35.06 27.55 19.66
C LEU A 44 34.60 27.30 21.10
N ALA A 45 34.20 28.36 21.81
CA ALA A 45 33.58 28.29 23.13
C ALA A 45 32.08 28.65 23.01
N PRO A 46 31.21 28.10 23.89
CA PRO A 46 29.81 28.50 23.94
C PRO A 46 29.65 30.00 24.16
N ARG A 47 28.77 30.64 23.36
CA ARG A 47 28.43 32.05 23.49
C ARG A 47 26.93 32.22 23.55
N ASP A 48 26.51 33.20 24.34
CA ASP A 48 25.11 33.59 24.38
C ASP A 48 24.77 34.36 23.09
N VAL A 49 23.74 33.87 22.38
CA VAL A 49 23.18 34.49 21.18
C VAL A 49 21.69 34.61 21.42
N GLY A 50 21.16 35.84 21.45
CA GLY A 50 19.77 36.09 21.78
C GLY A 50 19.38 35.49 23.14
N GLN A 51 18.44 34.53 23.13
CA GLN A 51 17.93 33.84 24.32
C GLN A 51 18.54 32.45 24.56
N GLY A 52 19.64 32.13 23.88
CA GLY A 52 20.20 30.78 23.86
C GLY A 52 21.70 30.79 23.67
N GLN A 53 22.26 29.63 23.32
CA GLN A 53 23.69 29.45 23.20
C GLN A 53 24.06 28.85 21.85
N ALA A 54 25.18 29.31 21.30
CA ALA A 54 25.76 28.74 20.10
C ALA A 54 27.26 28.44 20.30
N VAL A 55 27.71 27.34 19.72
CA VAL A 55 29.12 26.93 19.68
C VAL A 55 29.42 26.30 18.32
N ALA A 56 30.64 26.46 17.83
CA ALA A 56 31.11 25.87 16.59
C ALA A 56 32.38 25.03 16.83
N HIS A 57 32.44 23.84 16.24
CA HIS A 57 33.60 22.97 16.30
C HIS A 57 34.15 22.73 14.89
N ARG A 58 35.47 22.86 14.72
CA ARG A 58 36.14 22.59 13.46
C ARG A 58 36.57 21.13 13.38
N HIS A 59 36.31 20.50 12.24
CA HIS A 59 36.71 19.13 11.92
C HIS A 59 37.57 19.09 10.65
N ALA A 60 38.26 17.98 10.39
CA ALA A 60 39.14 17.86 9.23
C ALA A 60 38.37 17.75 7.92
N SER A 61 37.11 17.30 7.97
CA SER A 61 36.26 17.14 6.78
C SER A 61 34.78 17.27 7.11
N GLN A 62 33.96 17.46 6.06
CA GLN A 62 32.50 17.45 6.17
C GLN A 62 31.95 16.11 6.67
N ALA A 63 32.60 14.99 6.33
CA ALA A 63 32.20 13.67 6.82
C ALA A 63 32.42 13.56 8.33
N GLU A 64 33.56 14.02 8.82
CA GLU A 64 33.87 14.01 10.25
C GLU A 64 32.96 14.96 11.06
N ALA A 65 32.60 16.13 10.50
CA ALA A 65 31.61 17.02 11.11
C ALA A 65 30.22 16.36 11.22
N ARG A 66 29.83 15.55 10.23
CA ARG A 66 28.58 14.77 10.28
C ARG A 66 28.64 13.68 11.35
N ASP A 67 29.72 12.89 11.40
CA ASP A 67 29.90 11.88 12.43
C ASP A 67 29.92 12.50 13.84
N ALA A 68 30.53 13.68 13.99
CA ALA A 68 30.52 14.45 15.23
C ALA A 68 29.11 14.94 15.60
N SER A 69 28.32 15.40 14.62
CA SER A 69 26.91 15.76 14.82
C SER A 69 26.11 14.58 15.35
N ASP A 70 26.29 13.38 14.77
CA ASP A 70 25.54 12.19 15.17
C ASP A 70 25.92 11.76 16.60
N ARG A 71 27.21 11.74 16.94
CA ARG A 71 27.67 11.47 18.32
C ARG A 71 27.15 12.50 19.32
N GLN A 72 27.12 13.77 18.95
CA GLN A 72 26.60 14.83 19.80
C GLN A 72 25.09 14.68 19.99
N LEU A 73 24.34 14.32 18.95
CA LEU A 73 22.91 14.02 19.06
C LEU A 73 22.63 12.86 20.02
N GLU A 74 23.41 11.77 19.93
CA GLU A 74 23.29 10.60 20.81
C GLU A 74 23.57 10.92 22.28
N ALA A 75 24.46 11.88 22.55
CA ALA A 75 24.79 12.34 23.90
C ALA A 75 23.71 13.23 24.53
N LEU A 76 22.80 13.80 23.72
CA LEU A 76 21.75 14.71 24.20
C LEU A 76 20.51 13.95 24.67
N ASP A 77 19.95 14.33 25.82
CA ASP A 77 18.65 13.80 26.30
C ASP A 77 17.48 14.41 25.51
N THR A 78 17.26 13.89 24.31
CA THR A 78 16.24 14.38 23.38
C THR A 78 14.90 13.67 23.56
N ARG A 79 13.81 14.43 23.39
CA ARG A 79 12.44 13.91 23.29
C ARG A 79 12.11 13.46 21.86
N SER A 80 12.60 14.22 20.88
CA SER A 80 12.37 14.01 19.46
C SER A 80 13.42 14.77 18.65
N TYR A 81 13.79 14.26 17.48
CA TYR A 81 14.62 14.97 16.52
C TYR A 81 14.14 14.73 15.09
N SER A 82 14.57 15.59 14.18
CA SER A 82 14.35 15.48 12.73
C SER A 82 15.64 15.89 12.02
N SER A 83 16.14 15.05 11.11
CA SER A 83 17.32 15.35 10.30
C SER A 83 16.95 15.47 8.82
N VAL A 84 17.31 16.60 8.20
CA VAL A 84 17.08 16.89 6.77
C VAL A 84 18.30 17.61 6.20
N GLN A 85 18.91 17.07 5.14
CA GLN A 85 20.00 17.73 4.39
C GLN A 85 21.12 18.31 5.27
N SER A 86 21.66 17.51 6.19
CA SER A 86 22.69 17.93 7.17
C SER A 86 22.25 18.91 8.26
N VAL A 87 20.95 19.17 8.42
CA VAL A 87 20.43 19.92 9.57
C VAL A 87 19.66 18.98 10.47
N THR A 88 20.13 18.84 11.71
CA THR A 88 19.44 18.07 12.73
C THR A 88 18.83 19.02 13.73
N ARG A 89 17.50 19.15 13.70
CA ARG A 89 16.72 19.88 14.71
C ARG A 89 16.26 18.88 15.76
N TYR A 90 16.38 19.22 17.03
CA TYR A 90 15.97 18.36 18.13
C TYR A 90 15.24 19.15 19.22
N ARG A 91 14.50 18.43 20.06
CA ARG A 91 13.82 18.96 21.25
C ARG A 91 14.34 18.20 22.47
N LEU A 92 14.79 18.93 23.49
CA LEU A 92 15.29 18.34 24.72
C LEU A 92 14.14 17.90 25.63
N ARG A 93 14.37 16.88 26.46
CA ARG A 93 13.38 16.45 27.47
C ARG A 93 13.21 17.46 28.59
N ALA A 94 14.28 18.14 28.98
CA ALA A 94 14.28 19.21 29.98
C ALA A 94 13.57 20.50 29.51
N GLY A 95 13.11 20.56 28.25
CA GLY A 95 12.64 21.77 27.61
C GLY A 95 13.72 22.42 26.75
N GLY A 96 13.31 23.25 25.80
CA GLY A 96 14.20 23.81 24.78
C GLY A 96 14.25 22.99 23.48
N VAL A 97 14.82 23.63 22.46
CA VAL A 97 15.09 23.07 21.14
C VAL A 97 16.53 23.36 20.77
N GLY A 98 17.08 22.60 19.84
CA GLY A 98 18.38 22.92 19.29
C GLY A 98 18.57 22.43 17.87
N LEU A 99 19.71 22.82 17.32
CA LEU A 99 20.11 22.60 15.94
C LEU A 99 21.57 22.19 15.92
N LEU A 100 21.86 21.07 15.24
CA LEU A 100 23.20 20.63 14.87
C LEU A 100 23.33 20.77 13.35
N LEU A 101 24.34 21.51 12.91
CA LEU A 101 24.56 21.86 11.50
C LEU A 101 26.02 21.60 11.12
N PRO A 102 26.32 20.40 10.60
CA PRO A 102 27.56 20.14 9.86
C PRO A 102 27.58 20.88 8.51
N VAL A 103 28.46 21.86 8.36
CA VAL A 103 28.64 22.65 7.14
C VAL A 103 30.13 22.95 6.88
N GLU A 104 30.63 22.59 5.70
CA GLU A 104 32.02 22.79 5.25
C GLU A 104 33.10 22.41 6.27
N GLY A 105 32.91 21.28 6.99
CA GLY A 105 33.85 20.81 8.02
C GLY A 105 33.70 21.49 9.37
N TRP A 106 32.73 22.38 9.55
CA TRP A 106 32.31 22.90 10.85
C TRP A 106 31.06 22.20 11.35
N LEU A 107 30.97 21.99 12.66
CA LEU A 107 29.76 21.58 13.35
C LEU A 107 29.26 22.75 14.19
N VAL A 108 28.18 23.39 13.76
CA VAL A 108 27.53 24.48 14.50
C VAL A 108 26.41 23.89 15.34
N HIS A 109 26.44 24.16 16.65
CA HIS A 109 25.45 23.72 17.61
C HIS A 109 24.77 24.94 18.24
N VAL A 110 23.45 25.03 18.11
CA VAL A 110 22.63 26.12 18.64
C VAL A 110 21.53 25.54 19.53
N VAL A 111 21.30 26.14 20.71
CA VAL A 111 20.27 25.75 21.67
C VAL A 111 19.45 26.97 22.07
N ALA A 112 18.13 26.85 22.03
CA ALA A 112 17.19 27.94 22.32
C ALA A 112 15.98 27.44 23.12
N PRO A 113 15.23 28.32 23.82
CA PRO A 113 14.06 27.91 24.61
C PRO A 113 12.91 27.38 23.75
N ASP A 114 12.73 27.93 22.55
CA ASP A 114 11.71 27.52 21.59
C ASP A 114 12.17 27.69 20.14
N ARG A 115 11.31 27.30 19.20
CA ARG A 115 11.62 27.29 17.77
C ARG A 115 11.81 28.70 17.20
N ALA A 116 11.03 29.68 17.65
CA ALA A 116 11.13 31.04 17.13
C ALA A 116 12.47 31.66 17.55
N ALA A 117 12.84 31.47 18.82
CA ALA A 117 14.14 31.88 19.35
C ALA A 117 15.30 31.16 18.64
N LEU A 118 15.15 29.88 18.30
CA LEU A 118 16.16 29.13 17.54
C LEU A 118 16.37 29.74 16.15
N ASP A 119 15.30 30.01 15.41
CA ASP A 119 15.37 30.55 14.06
C ASP A 119 15.97 31.97 14.07
N GLU A 120 15.62 32.80 15.06
CA GLU A 120 16.22 34.13 15.28
C GLU A 120 17.72 34.05 15.59
N GLN A 121 18.13 33.13 16.47
CA GLN A 121 19.54 32.96 16.83
C GLN A 121 20.39 32.48 15.66
N VAL A 122 19.88 31.52 14.89
CA VAL A 122 20.56 31.03 13.68
C VAL A 122 20.73 32.16 12.67
N ALA A 123 19.72 33.02 12.51
CA ALA A 123 19.80 34.19 11.62
C ALA A 123 20.75 35.29 12.14
N ALA A 124 21.05 35.32 13.44
CA ALA A 124 21.97 36.27 14.06
C ALA A 124 23.44 35.84 14.02
N LEU A 125 23.75 34.60 13.59
CA LEU A 125 25.13 34.11 13.49
C LEU A 125 25.84 34.81 12.32
N PRO A 126 26.96 35.54 12.55
CA PRO A 126 27.58 36.37 11.52
C PRO A 126 28.25 35.56 10.41
N PHE A 127 28.60 34.30 10.67
CA PHE A 127 29.26 33.39 9.73
C PHE A 127 28.29 32.45 9.01
N LEU A 128 26.98 32.59 9.24
CA LEU A 128 25.97 31.71 8.68
C LEU A 128 24.92 32.50 7.92
N GLN A 129 24.70 32.18 6.65
CA GLN A 129 23.66 32.79 5.83
C GLN A 129 22.68 31.72 5.36
N ALA A 130 21.38 32.04 5.37
CA ALA A 130 20.41 31.21 4.68
C ALA A 130 20.77 31.14 3.19
N ASN A 131 20.77 29.93 2.63
CA ASN A 131 21.09 29.74 1.23
C ASN A 131 20.10 30.53 0.36
N PRO A 132 20.55 31.49 -0.48
CA PRO A 132 19.67 32.31 -1.31
C PRO A 132 18.95 31.48 -2.38
N ASP A 133 19.53 30.36 -2.79
CA ASP A 133 18.99 29.43 -3.76
C ASP A 133 18.74 28.07 -3.10
N PRO A 134 17.73 27.98 -2.20
CA PRO A 134 17.44 26.74 -1.50
C PRO A 134 17.00 25.68 -2.51
N ASN A 135 17.36 24.44 -2.21
CA ASN A 135 16.88 23.28 -2.93
C ASN A 135 15.34 23.32 -3.04
N PRO A 136 14.74 23.21 -4.24
CA PRO A 136 13.31 23.36 -4.43
C PRO A 136 12.48 22.36 -3.60
N VAL A 137 13.01 21.15 -3.37
CA VAL A 137 12.34 20.14 -2.54
C VAL A 137 12.35 20.54 -1.07
N ALA A 138 13.50 20.99 -0.55
CA ALA A 138 13.60 21.46 0.83
C ALA A 138 12.75 22.71 1.06
N TRP A 139 12.80 23.66 0.13
CA TRP A 139 11.99 24.86 0.14
C TRP A 139 10.50 24.53 0.18
N ALA A 140 10.03 23.61 -0.66
CA ALA A 140 8.64 23.18 -0.69
C ALA A 140 8.21 22.50 0.61
N LEU A 141 9.07 21.63 1.17
CA LEU A 141 8.80 20.94 2.44
C LEU A 141 8.76 21.90 3.64
N ASP A 142 9.64 22.89 3.69
CA ASP A 142 9.75 23.82 4.80
C ASP A 142 8.64 24.90 4.77
N ARG A 143 8.40 25.50 3.59
CA ARG A 143 7.40 26.57 3.46
C ARG A 143 5.98 26.10 3.23
N HIS A 144 5.81 24.95 2.58
CA HIS A 144 4.50 24.48 2.13
C HIS A 144 4.25 23.00 2.45
N PRO A 145 4.45 22.54 3.71
CA PRO A 145 4.29 21.13 4.06
C PRO A 145 2.88 20.60 3.75
N GLY A 146 1.84 21.42 3.92
CA GLY A 146 0.47 21.06 3.56
C GLY A 146 0.25 20.88 2.06
N ALA A 147 0.87 21.72 1.22
CA ALA A 147 0.79 21.59 -0.23
C ALA A 147 1.55 20.35 -0.73
N VAL A 148 2.72 20.05 -0.14
CA VAL A 148 3.46 18.82 -0.43
C VAL A 148 2.64 17.59 -0.04
N ALA A 149 2.05 17.57 1.16
CA ALA A 149 1.18 16.48 1.60
C ALA A 149 -0.02 16.29 0.67
N LEU A 150 -0.67 17.37 0.25
CA LEU A 150 -1.77 17.33 -0.71
C LEU A 150 -1.31 16.81 -2.08
N GLY A 151 -0.13 17.23 -2.54
CA GLY A 151 0.49 16.74 -3.78
C GLY A 151 0.79 15.25 -3.74
N ILE A 152 1.35 14.74 -2.64
CA ILE A 152 1.58 13.30 -2.42
C ILE A 152 0.25 12.54 -2.42
N LEU A 153 -0.77 13.06 -1.73
CA LEU A 153 -2.09 12.44 -1.71
C LEU A 153 -2.72 12.40 -3.11
N ALA A 154 -2.68 13.50 -3.85
CA ALA A 154 -3.18 13.58 -5.22
C ALA A 154 -2.45 12.60 -6.14
N TYR A 155 -1.12 12.53 -6.03
CA TYR A 155 -0.31 11.58 -6.77
C TYR A 155 -0.66 10.12 -6.42
N ALA A 156 -0.81 9.79 -5.12
CA ALA A 156 -1.22 8.47 -4.68
C ALA A 156 -2.63 8.09 -5.18
N LEU A 157 -3.57 9.04 -5.20
CA LEU A 157 -4.89 8.85 -5.78
C LEU A 157 -4.82 8.57 -7.28
N LEU A 158 -4.03 9.35 -8.03
CA LEU A 158 -3.81 9.14 -9.47
C LEU A 158 -3.17 7.77 -9.73
N LEU A 159 -2.17 7.39 -8.94
CA LEU A 159 -1.52 6.09 -9.03
C LEU A 159 -2.49 4.95 -8.73
N GLY A 160 -3.32 5.09 -7.70
CA GLY A 160 -4.40 4.17 -7.39
C GLY A 160 -5.39 4.06 -8.56
N CYS A 161 -5.75 5.19 -9.17
CA CYS A 161 -6.62 5.20 -10.34
C CYS A 161 -6.03 4.44 -11.53
N PHE A 162 -4.76 4.73 -11.84
CA PHE A 162 -4.01 4.03 -12.87
C PHE A 162 -3.92 2.54 -12.57
N MET A 163 -3.72 2.16 -11.30
CA MET A 163 -3.62 0.77 -10.87
C MET A 163 -4.91 -0.02 -11.04
N PHE A 164 -6.03 0.49 -10.54
CA PHE A 164 -7.30 -0.20 -10.67
C PHE A 164 -7.71 -0.36 -12.14
N ARG A 165 -7.55 0.70 -12.94
CA ARG A 165 -7.88 0.68 -14.36
C ARG A 165 -6.92 -0.20 -15.16
N GLY A 166 -5.63 -0.13 -14.86
CA GLY A 166 -4.59 -0.94 -15.48
C GLY A 166 -4.76 -2.43 -15.17
N ALA A 167 -5.08 -2.79 -13.93
CA ALA A 167 -5.31 -4.17 -13.54
C ALA A 167 -6.58 -4.75 -14.21
N ALA A 168 -7.67 -3.98 -14.28
CA ALA A 168 -8.87 -4.38 -15.04
C ALA A 168 -8.57 -4.60 -16.53
N TRP A 169 -7.77 -3.73 -17.14
CA TRP A 169 -7.31 -3.89 -18.52
C TRP A 169 -6.42 -5.13 -18.69
N ALA A 170 -5.45 -5.32 -17.81
CA ALA A 170 -4.51 -6.45 -17.90
C ALA A 170 -5.21 -7.80 -17.73
N GLY A 171 -6.23 -7.86 -16.89
CA GLY A 171 -7.06 -9.06 -16.68
C GLY A 171 -8.13 -9.30 -17.75
N THR A 172 -8.25 -8.42 -18.76
CA THR A 172 -9.25 -8.60 -19.83
C THR A 172 -8.85 -9.76 -20.75
N VAL A 173 -9.75 -10.73 -20.91
CA VAL A 173 -9.63 -11.84 -21.86
C VAL A 173 -10.54 -11.56 -23.05
N LYS A 174 -9.95 -11.51 -24.25
CA LYS A 174 -10.67 -11.23 -25.49
C LYS A 174 -11.09 -12.54 -26.18
N PRO A 175 -12.19 -12.54 -26.94
CA PRO A 175 -12.54 -13.66 -27.82
C PRO A 175 -11.45 -13.87 -28.87
N ALA A 176 -11.35 -15.10 -29.39
CA ALA A 176 -10.45 -15.39 -30.49
C ALA A 176 -10.91 -14.62 -31.76
N PRO A 177 -9.98 -14.24 -32.66
CA PRO A 177 -10.36 -13.64 -33.94
C PRO A 177 -11.33 -14.55 -34.71
N GLY A 178 -12.41 -13.99 -35.24
CA GLY A 178 -13.41 -14.74 -36.01
C GLY A 178 -14.45 -15.49 -35.19
N THR A 179 -14.44 -15.41 -33.85
CA THR A 179 -15.51 -16.00 -33.04
C THR A 179 -16.85 -15.29 -33.31
N PRO A 180 -17.92 -16.03 -33.66
CA PRO A 180 -19.24 -15.43 -33.88
C PRO A 180 -19.75 -14.80 -32.58
N VAL A 181 -20.24 -13.57 -32.70
CA VAL A 181 -20.78 -12.82 -31.55
C VAL A 181 -22.23 -13.22 -31.36
N LEU A 182 -22.52 -13.90 -30.25
CA LEU A 182 -23.88 -14.21 -29.85
C LEU A 182 -24.59 -12.99 -29.27
N ASP A 183 -25.92 -13.00 -29.33
CA ASP A 183 -26.71 -12.05 -28.58
C ASP A 183 -26.60 -12.31 -27.05
N ALA A 184 -27.00 -11.33 -26.24
CA ALA A 184 -26.89 -11.45 -24.79
C ALA A 184 -27.80 -12.53 -24.20
N ALA A 185 -28.97 -12.80 -24.82
CA ALA A 185 -29.90 -13.80 -24.33
C ALA A 185 -29.35 -15.21 -24.52
N GLN A 186 -28.76 -15.49 -25.69
CA GLN A 186 -28.06 -16.72 -26.03
C GLN A 186 -26.84 -16.94 -25.13
N LEU A 187 -26.04 -15.91 -24.88
CA LEU A 187 -24.92 -16.01 -23.93
C LEU A 187 -25.41 -16.34 -22.51
N ARG A 188 -26.48 -15.70 -22.05
CA ARG A 188 -27.08 -15.98 -20.73
C ARG A 188 -27.61 -17.42 -20.64
N ALA A 189 -28.26 -17.91 -21.68
CA ALA A 189 -28.72 -19.29 -21.76
C ALA A 189 -27.55 -20.29 -21.66
N ARG A 190 -26.48 -20.08 -22.45
CA ARG A 190 -25.26 -20.89 -22.38
C ARG A 190 -24.59 -20.86 -21.01
N LEU A 191 -24.60 -19.72 -20.33
CA LEU A 191 -24.04 -19.61 -18.97
C LEU A 191 -24.85 -20.43 -17.95
N LEU A 192 -26.17 -20.53 -18.12
CA LEU A 192 -27.01 -21.37 -17.25
C LEU A 192 -26.82 -22.86 -17.54
N GLU A 193 -26.54 -23.24 -18.78
CA GLU A 193 -26.23 -24.63 -19.16
C GLU A 193 -24.95 -25.15 -18.50
N VAL A 194 -24.02 -24.28 -18.11
CA VAL A 194 -22.82 -24.66 -17.33
C VAL A 194 -23.18 -25.36 -16.02
N ASN A 195 -24.36 -25.09 -15.45
CA ASN A 195 -24.84 -25.79 -14.25
C ASN A 195 -25.07 -27.30 -14.46
N GLY A 196 -25.20 -27.74 -15.72
CA GLY A 196 -25.30 -29.16 -16.06
C GLY A 196 -23.96 -29.89 -16.07
N LEU A 197 -22.84 -29.18 -15.94
CA LEU A 197 -21.51 -29.79 -15.78
C LEU A 197 -21.34 -30.26 -14.33
N ASP A 198 -20.66 -31.38 -14.14
CA ASP A 198 -20.29 -31.90 -12.81
C ASP A 198 -19.15 -31.07 -12.19
N VAL A 199 -19.47 -29.82 -11.88
CA VAL A 199 -18.56 -28.84 -11.27
C VAL A 199 -19.23 -28.27 -10.01
N PRO A 200 -18.47 -27.96 -8.94
CA PRO A 200 -19.02 -27.44 -7.68
C PRO A 200 -19.41 -25.95 -7.78
N LEU A 201 -20.08 -25.59 -8.87
CA LEU A 201 -20.34 -24.22 -9.29
C LEU A 201 -21.82 -24.09 -9.64
N GLN A 202 -22.45 -23.03 -9.15
CA GLN A 202 -23.85 -22.73 -9.45
C GLN A 202 -23.98 -21.31 -10.03
N VAL A 203 -24.58 -21.21 -11.20
CA VAL A 203 -25.02 -19.97 -11.83
C VAL A 203 -26.48 -19.77 -11.49
N SER A 204 -26.77 -18.65 -10.85
CA SER A 204 -28.14 -18.25 -10.53
C SER A 204 -28.41 -16.85 -11.05
N GLN A 205 -29.67 -16.61 -11.42
CA GLN A 205 -30.14 -15.26 -11.69
C GLN A 205 -30.67 -14.66 -10.38
N THR A 206 -30.22 -13.46 -10.05
CA THR A 206 -30.76 -12.69 -8.93
C THR A 206 -32.09 -12.07 -9.29
N GLU A 207 -32.91 -11.75 -8.29
CA GLU A 207 -34.17 -11.01 -8.46
C GLU A 207 -34.02 -9.69 -9.24
N LYS A 208 -32.82 -9.10 -9.21
CA LYS A 208 -32.48 -7.86 -9.93
C LYS A 208 -31.98 -8.12 -11.36
N GLY A 209 -32.17 -9.33 -11.89
CA GLY A 209 -31.76 -9.72 -13.24
C GLY A 209 -30.25 -9.87 -13.47
N ARG A 210 -29.41 -9.74 -12.43
CA ARG A 210 -27.96 -10.00 -12.54
C ARG A 210 -27.67 -11.48 -12.42
N TYR A 211 -26.61 -11.93 -13.06
CA TYR A 211 -26.15 -13.31 -12.97
C TYR A 211 -25.05 -13.41 -11.92
N VAL A 212 -25.17 -14.40 -11.05
CA VAL A 212 -24.26 -14.63 -9.95
C VAL A 212 -23.78 -16.06 -10.01
N LEU A 213 -22.46 -16.21 -10.13
CA LEU A 213 -21.79 -17.49 -9.99
C LEU A 213 -21.42 -17.64 -8.53
N THR A 214 -21.80 -18.76 -7.93
CA THR A 214 -21.50 -19.08 -6.55
C THR A 214 -20.71 -20.38 -6.50
N TRP A 215 -19.57 -20.32 -5.84
CA TRP A 215 -18.66 -21.45 -5.62
C TRP A 215 -18.51 -21.65 -4.13
N VAL A 216 -18.88 -22.83 -3.65
CA VAL A 216 -18.67 -23.22 -2.25
C VAL A 216 -17.39 -24.05 -2.21
N LEU A 217 -16.31 -23.42 -1.77
CA LEU A 217 -14.96 -23.98 -1.87
C LEU A 217 -14.63 -24.96 -0.75
N ASP A 218 -15.26 -24.79 0.41
CA ASP A 218 -14.97 -25.63 1.58
C ASP A 218 -16.19 -25.69 2.51
N HIS A 219 -16.35 -26.86 3.13
CA HIS A 219 -17.27 -27.14 4.22
C HIS A 219 -16.48 -27.80 5.36
N ALA A 220 -15.63 -27.03 6.01
CA ALA A 220 -14.91 -27.50 7.18
C ALA A 220 -15.86 -27.54 8.39
N ARG A 221 -16.02 -28.74 8.97
CA ARG A 221 -16.74 -28.95 10.25
C ARG A 221 -15.71 -29.21 11.33
N TRP A 222 -15.67 -28.36 12.36
CA TRP A 222 -14.76 -28.56 13.49
C TRP A 222 -15.56 -28.78 14.78
N ALA A 223 -15.26 -29.87 15.47
CA ALA A 223 -15.68 -30.06 16.85
C ALA A 223 -14.73 -29.26 17.76
N ARG A 224 -15.27 -28.34 18.56
CA ARG A 224 -14.57 -27.68 19.65
C ARG A 224 -15.15 -28.18 20.99
N PRO A 225 -14.38 -28.19 22.09
CA PRO A 225 -14.97 -28.35 23.41
C PRO A 225 -16.04 -27.26 23.63
N GLY A 226 -17.32 -27.64 23.67
CA GLY A 226 -18.45 -26.73 23.86
C GLY A 226 -19.23 -26.29 22.61
N GLY A 227 -18.93 -26.82 21.41
CA GLY A 227 -19.75 -26.52 20.22
C GLY A 227 -19.20 -27.04 18.89
N MET A 228 -20.01 -26.91 17.85
CA MET A 228 -19.62 -27.23 16.47
C MET A 228 -19.56 -25.95 15.63
N THR A 229 -18.42 -25.72 15.00
CA THR A 229 -18.17 -24.58 14.12
C THR A 229 -18.24 -25.03 12.66
N PHE A 230 -18.95 -24.28 11.83
CA PHE A 230 -19.03 -24.50 10.39
C PHE A 230 -18.39 -23.33 9.65
N VAL A 231 -17.22 -23.56 9.05
CA VAL A 231 -16.57 -22.56 8.19
C VAL A 231 -16.84 -22.91 6.74
N SER A 232 -17.36 -21.94 5.99
CA SER A 232 -17.54 -22.05 4.54
C SER A 232 -16.93 -20.86 3.83
N LYS A 233 -16.03 -21.12 2.87
CA LYS A 233 -15.50 -20.10 1.96
C LYS A 233 -16.37 -20.12 0.70
N VAL A 234 -17.10 -19.03 0.48
CA VAL A 234 -17.97 -18.85 -0.68
C VAL A 234 -17.37 -17.79 -1.57
N LYS A 235 -17.04 -18.14 -2.81
CA LYS A 235 -16.71 -17.15 -3.84
C LYS A 235 -17.97 -16.85 -4.64
N ARG A 236 -18.28 -15.56 -4.74
CA ARG A 236 -19.41 -15.04 -5.50
C ARG A 236 -18.88 -14.16 -6.60
N VAL A 237 -19.33 -14.38 -7.82
CA VAL A 237 -18.95 -13.57 -8.98
C VAL A 237 -20.20 -12.99 -9.61
N GLU A 238 -20.32 -11.67 -9.60
CA GLU A 238 -21.43 -10.97 -10.24
C GLU A 238 -21.06 -10.58 -11.67
N LEU A 239 -21.92 -10.94 -12.62
CA LEU A 239 -21.77 -10.58 -14.02
C LEU A 239 -22.69 -9.41 -14.38
N ALA A 240 -22.13 -8.42 -15.08
CA ALA A 240 -22.87 -7.36 -15.75
C ALA A 240 -22.56 -7.37 -17.25
N PHE A 241 -23.60 -7.46 -18.07
CA PHE A 241 -23.47 -7.55 -19.53
C PHE A 241 -23.54 -6.14 -20.13
N ASP A 242 -22.53 -5.79 -20.94
CA ASP A 242 -22.50 -4.59 -21.76
C ASP A 242 -22.69 -5.00 -23.22
N GLU A 243 -23.92 -4.89 -23.69
CA GLU A 243 -24.31 -5.29 -25.04
C GLU A 243 -23.72 -4.40 -26.14
N ALA A 244 -23.47 -3.12 -25.83
CA ALA A 244 -22.91 -2.16 -26.79
C ALA A 244 -21.46 -2.50 -27.12
N HIS A 245 -20.68 -2.90 -26.11
CA HIS A 245 -19.26 -3.21 -26.28
C HIS A 245 -18.96 -4.72 -26.37
N LYS A 246 -19.98 -5.57 -26.21
CA LYS A 246 -19.83 -7.04 -26.10
C LYS A 246 -18.84 -7.42 -25.00
N VAL A 247 -19.00 -6.81 -23.82
CA VAL A 247 -18.14 -7.03 -22.65
C VAL A 247 -18.98 -7.57 -21.50
N VAL A 248 -18.49 -8.64 -20.86
CA VAL A 248 -18.99 -9.11 -19.57
C VAL A 248 -18.07 -8.53 -18.50
N ARG A 249 -18.61 -7.62 -17.68
CA ARG A 249 -17.94 -7.03 -16.52
C ARG A 249 -18.16 -7.94 -15.32
N VAL A 250 -17.08 -8.21 -14.60
CA VAL A 250 -17.06 -9.25 -13.58
C VAL A 250 -16.59 -8.67 -12.26
N VAL A 251 -17.44 -8.75 -11.24
CA VAL A 251 -17.09 -8.34 -9.88
C VAL A 251 -16.99 -9.59 -9.01
N GLU A 252 -15.78 -9.87 -8.55
CA GLU A 252 -15.52 -11.00 -7.67
C GLU A 252 -15.62 -10.55 -6.21
N THR A 253 -16.34 -11.34 -5.42
CA THR A 253 -16.49 -11.14 -3.98
C THR A 253 -16.22 -12.47 -3.30
N THR A 254 -15.17 -12.54 -2.50
CA THR A 254 -14.95 -13.69 -1.62
C THR A 254 -15.58 -13.39 -0.27
N MET A 255 -16.44 -14.30 0.19
CA MET A 255 -17.08 -14.28 1.50
C MET A 255 -16.60 -15.47 2.32
N LEU A 256 -16.00 -15.19 3.47
CA LEU A 256 -15.84 -16.19 4.51
C LEU A 256 -17.08 -16.15 5.38
N ARG A 257 -17.75 -17.29 5.54
CA ARG A 257 -18.92 -17.44 6.41
C ARG A 257 -18.59 -18.46 7.49
N ASP A 258 -18.43 -17.93 8.70
CA ASP A 258 -18.35 -18.74 9.92
C ASP A 258 -19.73 -18.83 10.57
N LYS A 259 -20.11 -20.03 11.02
CA LYS A 259 -21.32 -20.29 11.83
C LYS A 259 -20.93 -21.14 13.02
N ASP A 260 -20.86 -20.52 14.19
CA ASP A 260 -20.75 -21.22 15.47
C ASP A 260 -22.14 -21.65 15.99
N LYS A 261 -22.30 -22.93 16.30
CA LYS A 261 -23.40 -23.43 17.16
C LYS A 261 -22.81 -23.83 18.52
N GLY A 262 -22.53 -22.83 19.36
CA GLY A 262 -22.17 -22.99 20.77
C GLY A 262 -23.34 -22.63 21.70
N VAL A 263 -23.21 -22.96 23.00
CA VAL A 263 -24.24 -22.80 24.05
C VAL A 263 -24.66 -21.34 24.26
N THR A 264 -23.90 -20.36 23.79
CA THR A 264 -24.22 -18.93 23.88
C THR A 264 -23.74 -18.17 22.64
N GLY A 265 -24.65 -17.91 21.70
CA GLY A 265 -24.48 -16.90 20.65
C GLY A 265 -24.05 -17.43 19.27
N LEU A 266 -24.81 -17.00 18.25
CA LEU A 266 -24.44 -17.11 16.84
C LEU A 266 -23.34 -16.08 16.56
N SER A 267 -22.09 -16.51 16.43
CA SER A 267 -21.01 -15.67 15.94
C SER A 267 -20.90 -15.83 14.43
N ALA A 268 -20.98 -14.73 13.68
CA ALA A 268 -20.86 -14.70 12.22
C ALA A 268 -19.82 -13.66 11.83
N ARG A 269 -18.66 -14.10 11.33
CA ARG A 269 -17.62 -13.22 10.78
C ARG A 269 -17.75 -13.19 9.27
N ILE A 270 -18.05 -12.03 8.70
CA ILE A 270 -18.12 -11.81 7.25
C ILE A 270 -16.85 -11.05 6.85
N SER A 271 -15.95 -11.71 6.12
CA SER A 271 -14.84 -11.02 5.43
C SER A 271 -15.20 -10.87 3.96
N LEU A 272 -15.18 -9.64 3.46
CA LEU A 272 -15.49 -9.28 2.07
C LEU A 272 -14.21 -8.84 1.39
N PHE A 273 -13.65 -9.69 0.53
CA PHE A 273 -12.58 -9.29 -0.38
C PHE A 273 -13.16 -9.06 -1.78
N ARG A 274 -12.94 -7.86 -2.31
CA ARG A 274 -13.27 -7.48 -3.69
C ARG A 274 -11.98 -7.12 -4.42
N GLY A 275 -11.64 -7.86 -5.47
CA GLY A 275 -10.41 -7.66 -6.23
C GLY A 275 -10.26 -8.64 -7.38
N VAL A 276 -9.19 -8.48 -8.17
CA VAL A 276 -8.80 -9.49 -9.18
C VAL A 276 -7.86 -10.47 -8.51
N THR A 277 -8.35 -11.67 -8.24
CA THR A 277 -7.47 -12.78 -7.88
C THR A 277 -6.84 -13.32 -9.16
N ILE A 278 -5.56 -12.99 -9.38
CA ILE A 278 -4.82 -13.37 -10.61
C ILE A 278 -4.35 -14.83 -10.51
N ALA A 279 -3.79 -15.19 -9.36
CA ALA A 279 -3.42 -16.55 -9.03
C ALA A 279 -3.50 -16.69 -7.50
N GLU A 280 -4.50 -17.43 -7.04
CA GLU A 280 -4.58 -17.89 -5.66
C GLU A 280 -4.49 -19.41 -5.71
N THR A 281 -3.40 -19.93 -5.16
CA THR A 281 -3.27 -21.33 -4.84
C THR A 281 -3.43 -21.43 -3.34
N SER A 282 -4.58 -21.90 -2.87
CA SER A 282 -4.78 -22.15 -1.45
C SER A 282 -4.49 -23.61 -1.16
N HIS A 283 -3.62 -23.83 -0.19
CA HIS A 283 -3.41 -25.13 0.44
C HIS A 283 -4.03 -25.05 1.83
N GLN A 284 -5.04 -25.87 2.09
CA GLN A 284 -5.63 -25.98 3.41
C GLN A 284 -5.62 -27.45 3.80
N ALA A 285 -4.77 -27.78 4.76
CA ALA A 285 -4.81 -29.06 5.47
C ALA A 285 -5.55 -28.81 6.77
N SER A 286 -6.70 -29.47 6.96
CA SER A 286 -7.41 -29.40 8.24
C SER A 286 -7.19 -30.71 9.02
N ILE A 287 -7.00 -30.62 10.33
CA ILE A 287 -6.88 -31.79 11.21
C ILE A 287 -8.21 -31.89 11.96
N GLY A 288 -8.96 -32.97 11.73
CA GLY A 288 -10.28 -33.20 12.32
C GLY A 288 -10.25 -34.32 13.36
N LEU A 289 -10.93 -34.11 14.49
CA LEU A 289 -11.30 -35.18 15.42
C LEU A 289 -12.62 -35.78 14.96
N THR A 290 -12.57 -37.02 14.45
CA THR A 290 -13.74 -37.76 13.99
C THR A 290 -14.00 -38.94 14.93
N TYR A 291 -15.21 -39.01 15.47
CA TYR A 291 -15.64 -40.15 16.30
C TYR A 291 -16.23 -41.24 15.41
N GLN A 292 -15.60 -42.43 15.42
CA GLN A 292 -16.14 -43.62 14.78
C GLN A 292 -16.65 -44.59 15.87
N PRO A 293 -17.90 -45.09 15.79
CA PRO A 293 -18.47 -45.97 16.82
C PRO A 293 -17.65 -47.25 17.10
N SER A 294 -16.84 -47.70 16.14
CA SER A 294 -15.98 -48.88 16.26
C SER A 294 -14.56 -48.60 16.75
N LEU A 295 -14.09 -47.35 16.68
CA LEU A 295 -12.66 -46.99 16.84
C LEU A 295 -12.41 -45.83 17.84
N GLY A 296 -13.47 -45.24 18.39
CA GLY A 296 -13.36 -44.10 19.30
C GLY A 296 -13.03 -42.79 18.58
N TRP A 297 -12.45 -41.83 19.32
CA TRP A 297 -11.99 -40.56 18.76
C TRP A 297 -10.72 -40.78 17.95
N THR A 298 -10.82 -40.60 16.64
CA THR A 298 -9.69 -40.72 15.72
C THR A 298 -9.31 -39.34 15.19
N VAL A 299 -8.01 -39.01 15.23
CA VAL A 299 -7.47 -37.84 14.55
C VAL A 299 -7.21 -38.25 13.11
N GLN A 300 -8.04 -37.76 12.19
CA GLN A 300 -7.81 -37.96 10.78
C GLN A 300 -7.48 -36.61 10.13
N PRO A 301 -6.50 -36.55 9.20
CA PRO A 301 -6.35 -35.39 8.35
C PRO A 301 -7.67 -35.22 7.58
N ALA A 302 -8.39 -34.16 7.91
CA ALA A 302 -9.60 -33.76 7.25
C ALA A 302 -9.18 -33.08 5.94
N HIS A 303 -9.28 -33.87 4.86
CA HIS A 303 -9.30 -33.49 3.44
C HIS A 303 -8.35 -32.36 3.01
N GLU A 304 -7.33 -32.71 2.24
CA GLU A 304 -6.49 -31.71 1.56
C GLU A 304 -7.24 -31.20 0.31
N PHE A 305 -7.75 -29.97 0.35
CA PHE A 305 -8.31 -29.32 -0.82
C PHE A 305 -7.24 -28.44 -1.49
N ARG A 306 -6.92 -28.76 -2.75
CA ARG A 306 -6.10 -27.94 -3.62
C ARG A 306 -6.94 -27.46 -4.79
N TYR A 307 -7.17 -26.16 -4.90
CA TYR A 307 -7.77 -25.57 -6.09
C TYR A 307 -6.90 -24.42 -6.59
N ARG A 308 -6.86 -24.28 -7.93
CA ARG A 308 -6.37 -23.05 -8.57
C ARG A 308 -7.56 -22.22 -9.01
N ASP A 309 -7.58 -20.97 -8.58
CA ASP A 309 -8.65 -20.04 -8.93
C ASP A 309 -8.85 -19.88 -10.46
N SER A 310 -7.77 -20.02 -11.23
CA SER A 310 -7.81 -20.01 -12.70
C SER A 310 -8.57 -21.19 -13.31
N GLU A 311 -8.52 -22.37 -12.68
CA GLU A 311 -9.22 -23.57 -13.15
C GLU A 311 -10.73 -23.44 -12.96
N LEU A 312 -11.15 -22.85 -11.83
CA LEU A 312 -12.56 -22.63 -11.52
C LEU A 312 -13.24 -21.63 -12.46
N LYS A 313 -12.49 -20.60 -12.88
CA LYS A 313 -12.99 -19.55 -13.79
C LYS A 313 -12.92 -19.95 -15.26
N GLY A 314 -12.06 -20.92 -15.61
CA GLY A 314 -11.77 -21.34 -16.97
C GLY A 314 -13.03 -21.60 -17.82
N PRO A 315 -13.97 -22.46 -17.36
CA PRO A 315 -15.18 -22.77 -18.13
C PRO A 315 -16.04 -21.54 -18.43
N PHE A 316 -16.16 -20.59 -17.50
CA PHE A 316 -16.96 -19.38 -17.70
C PHE A 316 -16.27 -18.37 -18.62
N ILE A 317 -14.97 -18.19 -18.45
CA ILE A 317 -14.19 -17.35 -19.35
C ILE A 317 -14.30 -17.91 -20.77
N GLN A 318 -14.16 -19.23 -20.95
CA GLN A 318 -14.32 -19.89 -22.25
C GLN A 318 -15.75 -19.79 -22.80
N CYS A 319 -16.78 -19.93 -21.96
CA CYS A 319 -18.17 -19.76 -22.39
C CYS A 319 -18.42 -18.34 -22.91
N VAL A 320 -17.91 -17.32 -22.21
CA VAL A 320 -18.03 -15.91 -22.59
C VAL A 320 -17.21 -15.61 -23.86
N THR A 321 -15.93 -15.98 -23.87
CA THR A 321 -15.03 -15.68 -25.00
C THR A 321 -15.35 -16.51 -26.23
N GLY A 322 -15.78 -17.76 -26.08
CA GLY A 322 -16.27 -18.62 -27.16
C GLY A 322 -17.62 -18.18 -27.74
N SER A 323 -18.33 -17.28 -27.06
CA SER A 323 -19.55 -16.63 -27.56
C SER A 323 -19.28 -15.27 -28.21
N GLY A 324 -18.01 -14.91 -28.39
CA GLY A 324 -17.59 -13.65 -29.01
C GLY A 324 -17.59 -12.44 -28.07
N TRP A 325 -17.74 -12.64 -26.76
CA TRP A 325 -17.73 -11.56 -25.75
C TRP A 325 -16.39 -11.47 -25.03
N SER A 326 -16.01 -10.27 -24.60
CA SER A 326 -14.80 -10.07 -23.79
C SER A 326 -15.10 -10.24 -22.30
N TRP A 327 -14.27 -10.98 -21.59
CA TRP A 327 -14.31 -11.08 -20.12
C TRP A 327 -13.46 -9.97 -19.51
N ARG A 328 -14.06 -9.09 -18.70
CA ARG A 328 -13.34 -7.98 -18.05
C ARG A 328 -13.57 -7.98 -16.54
N PRO A 329 -12.52 -8.21 -15.73
CA PRO A 329 -12.64 -8.05 -14.28
C PRO A 329 -12.75 -6.57 -13.91
N VAL A 330 -13.56 -6.28 -12.91
CA VAL A 330 -13.84 -4.94 -12.39
C VAL A 330 -13.53 -4.92 -10.90
N ILE A 331 -12.59 -4.06 -10.48
CA ILE A 331 -12.12 -4.00 -9.09
C ILE A 331 -13.03 -3.13 -8.23
N THR A 332 -13.60 -2.08 -8.81
CA THR A 332 -14.41 -1.10 -8.06
C THR A 332 -15.74 -0.87 -8.77
N PHE A 333 -16.80 -0.62 -8.01
CA PHE A 333 -18.12 -0.26 -8.55
C PHE A 333 -18.16 1.19 -9.05
N TRP A 334 -17.15 2.01 -8.75
CA TRP A 334 -17.07 3.38 -9.23
C TRP A 334 -16.67 3.36 -10.71
N ARG A 335 -17.63 3.60 -11.60
CA ARG A 335 -17.47 3.52 -13.06
C ARG A 335 -16.18 4.18 -13.60
N PRO A 336 -15.75 5.37 -13.13
CA PRO A 336 -14.53 5.98 -13.65
C PRO A 336 -13.24 5.21 -13.28
N LEU A 337 -13.24 4.42 -12.19
CA LEU A 337 -12.13 3.57 -11.76
C LEU A 337 -12.26 2.11 -12.21
N GLY A 338 -13.49 1.60 -12.30
CA GLY A 338 -13.81 0.19 -12.57
C GLY A 338 -13.82 -0.21 -14.04
N GLY A 339 -14.01 0.76 -14.94
CA GLY A 339 -14.08 0.54 -16.40
C GLY A 339 -15.44 0.08 -16.93
#